data_AF-A0A3T1B6N4-F1
#
_entry.id   AF-A0A3T1B6N4-F1
#
_cell.length_a   1.000
_cell.length_b   1.000
_cell.length_c   1.000
_cell.angle_alpha   90.00
_cell.angle_beta   90.00
_cell.angle_gamma   90.00
#
_symmetry.space_group_name_H-M   'P 1'
#
loop_
_entity.id
_entity.type
_entity.pdbx_description
1 polymer ?
#
loop_
_entity_poly.entity_id
_entity_poly.type
_entity_poly.pdbx_seq_one_letter_code
_entity_poly.pdbx_strand_id
1 'polypeptide(L)'
;MPPCVDVFVWLPRPDPGLLSHFIKRYVNSDHPGDERLAAFSRIYIENAGSDDDRAALADLCRSDAVDDGFSLYVKARAHYGAILTITREGAAVLGLSIDDPYGSPQVQAEARSLIADLRAEFLSPAGRAGVELAPAHSRQEWEDDGLVQIRVGVLPQDAS
;
A
#
# COMPACT_ATOMS: atom_id res chain seq x y z
N MET A 1 -16.93 -1.53 12.31
CA MET A 1 -15.68 -0.76 12.21
C MET A 1 -16.08 0.63 11.78
N PRO A 2 -15.62 1.69 12.47
CA PRO A 2 -15.76 3.03 11.94
C PRO A 2 -15.05 3.13 10.58
N PRO A 3 -15.55 3.95 9.65
CA PRO A 3 -14.92 4.10 8.35
C PRO A 3 -13.51 4.69 8.50
N CYS A 4 -12.58 4.21 7.68
CA CYS A 4 -11.22 4.75 7.62
C CYS A 4 -11.02 5.57 6.34
N VAL A 5 -10.11 6.55 6.40
CA VAL A 5 -9.54 7.17 5.20
C VAL A 5 -8.22 6.49 4.90
N ASP A 6 -8.18 5.78 3.78
CA ASP A 6 -6.98 5.09 3.32
C ASP A 6 -6.17 5.99 2.40
N VAL A 7 -4.88 6.10 2.69
CA VAL A 7 -3.92 6.89 1.93
C VAL A 7 -2.93 5.96 1.27
N PHE A 8 -2.68 6.15 -0.03
CA PHE A 8 -1.76 5.33 -0.81
C PHE A 8 -0.79 6.17 -1.63
N VAL A 9 0.42 5.65 -1.82
CA VAL A 9 1.42 6.13 -2.76
C VAL A 9 1.90 5.00 -3.67
N TRP A 10 2.19 5.33 -4.93
CA TRP A 10 2.61 4.36 -5.95
C TRP A 10 4.12 4.35 -6.11
N LEU A 11 4.75 3.19 -6.09
CA LEU A 11 6.18 3.00 -6.32
C LEU A 11 6.34 2.20 -7.62
N PRO A 12 6.67 2.84 -8.77
CA PRO A 12 6.74 2.16 -10.06
C PRO A 12 7.79 1.05 -10.11
N ARG A 13 8.87 1.22 -9.33
CA ARG A 13 9.95 0.25 -9.19
C ARG A 13 10.25 0.11 -7.70
N PRO A 14 9.62 -0.83 -7.00
CA PRO A 14 9.86 -1.00 -5.57
C PRO A 14 11.30 -1.46 -5.34
N ASP A 15 12.08 -0.62 -4.67
CA ASP A 15 13.41 -0.96 -4.19
C ASP A 15 13.32 -1.68 -2.83
N PRO A 16 14.07 -2.78 -2.60
CA PRO A 16 14.13 -3.48 -1.32
C PRO A 16 14.39 -2.56 -0.11
N GLY A 17 15.26 -1.56 -0.28
CA GLY A 17 15.58 -0.58 0.75
C GLY A 17 14.37 0.30 1.11
N LEU A 18 13.62 0.78 0.11
CA LEU A 18 12.38 1.54 0.33
C LEU A 18 11.30 0.70 1.02
N LEU A 19 11.12 -0.55 0.60
CA LEU A 19 10.16 -1.46 1.25
C LEU A 19 10.55 -1.75 2.71
N SER A 20 11.84 -2.03 2.95
CA SER A 20 12.38 -2.22 4.31
C SER A 20 12.19 -0.97 5.17
N HIS A 21 12.42 0.20 4.59
CA HIS A 21 12.23 1.49 5.26
C HIS A 21 10.77 1.70 5.68
N PHE A 22 9.81 1.44 4.78
CA PHE A 22 8.38 1.53 5.11
C PHE A 22 8.00 0.61 6.28
N ILE A 23 8.42 -0.66 6.25
CA ILE A 23 8.15 -1.62 7.33
C ILE A 23 8.74 -1.12 8.65
N LYS A 24 10.02 -0.72 8.66
CA LYS A 24 10.68 -0.23 9.88
C LYS A 24 10.02 1.02 10.44
N ARG A 25 9.58 1.92 9.56
CA ARG A 25 9.05 3.23 9.95
C ARG A 25 7.61 3.16 10.44
N TYR A 26 6.77 2.39 9.77
CA TYR A 26 5.32 2.45 9.94
C TYR A 26 4.68 1.16 10.47
N VAL A 27 5.29 -0.01 10.25
CA VAL A 27 4.70 -1.29 10.65
C VAL A 27 5.14 -1.68 12.06
N ASN A 28 4.19 -2.20 12.85
CA ASN A 28 4.50 -2.81 14.14
C ASN A 28 5.07 -4.22 13.91
N SER A 29 6.38 -4.31 13.67
CA SER A 29 7.05 -5.57 13.33
C SER A 29 7.04 -6.61 14.46
N ASP A 30 6.91 -6.19 15.72
CA ASP A 30 6.82 -7.11 16.86
C ASP A 30 5.46 -7.83 16.88
N HIS A 31 4.42 -7.13 16.45
CA HIS A 31 3.05 -7.63 16.39
C HIS A 31 2.33 -7.17 15.11
N PRO A 32 2.68 -7.71 13.93
CA PRO A 32 2.22 -7.20 12.65
C PRO A 32 0.75 -7.51 12.35
N GLY A 33 0.14 -8.45 13.09
CA GLY A 33 -1.25 -8.86 12.87
C GLY A 33 -1.42 -9.86 11.71
N ASP A 34 -0.61 -9.77 10.66
CA ASP A 34 -0.50 -10.79 9.60
C ASP A 34 0.92 -11.39 9.59
N GLU A 35 1.00 -12.69 9.83
CA GLU A 35 2.28 -13.44 9.90
C GLU A 35 2.97 -13.52 8.53
N ARG A 36 2.24 -13.32 7.43
CA ARG A 36 2.76 -13.33 6.06
C ARG A 36 3.68 -12.14 5.76
N LEU A 37 3.77 -11.14 6.65
CA LEU A 37 4.79 -10.10 6.58
C LEU A 37 6.22 -10.67 6.54
N ALA A 38 6.45 -11.80 7.23
CA ALA A 38 7.74 -12.47 7.22
C ALA A 38 8.07 -13.06 5.84
N ALA A 39 7.09 -13.68 5.17
CA ALA A 39 7.22 -14.21 3.81
C ALA A 39 7.46 -13.08 2.80
N PHE A 40 6.72 -11.96 2.94
CA PHE A 40 6.93 -10.75 2.14
C PHE A 40 8.37 -10.23 2.25
N SER A 41 8.89 -10.13 3.47
CA SER A 41 10.24 -9.60 3.70
C SER A 41 11.30 -10.51 3.07
N ARG A 42 11.17 -11.83 3.20
CA ARG A 42 12.07 -12.79 2.55
C ARG A 42 12.06 -12.66 1.03
N ILE A 43 10.89 -12.54 0.41
CA ILE A 43 10.77 -12.45 -1.05
C ILE A 43 11.25 -11.09 -1.58
N TYR A 44 10.70 -9.99 -1.07
CA TYR A 44 10.84 -8.66 -1.70
C TYR A 44 11.95 -7.79 -1.11
N ILE A 45 12.51 -8.15 0.05
CA ILE A 45 13.55 -7.37 0.71
C ILE A 45 14.87 -8.14 0.75
N GLU A 46 14.82 -9.39 1.18
CA GLU A 46 16.03 -10.20 1.41
C GLU A 46 16.45 -10.99 0.17
N ASN A 47 15.57 -11.12 -0.84
CA ASN A 47 15.75 -11.97 -2.01
C ASN A 47 16.11 -13.42 -1.61
N ALA A 48 15.44 -13.93 -0.58
CA ALA A 48 15.67 -15.23 0.06
C ALA A 48 14.38 -16.05 0.22
N GLY A 49 13.33 -15.71 -0.55
CA GLY A 49 12.03 -16.36 -0.47
C GLY A 49 12.01 -17.80 -0.99
N SER A 50 11.26 -18.67 -0.30
CA SER A 50 11.00 -20.05 -0.70
C SER A 50 9.72 -20.19 -1.54
N ASP A 51 9.45 -21.39 -2.05
CA ASP A 51 8.17 -21.71 -2.70
C ASP A 51 6.99 -21.64 -1.71
N ASP A 52 7.20 -22.02 -0.45
CA ASP A 52 6.20 -21.89 0.62
C ASP A 52 5.87 -20.42 0.89
N ASP A 53 6.87 -19.54 0.86
CA ASP A 53 6.65 -18.09 1.00
C ASP A 53 5.79 -17.55 -0.14
N ARG A 54 6.03 -18.03 -1.37
CA ARG A 54 5.23 -17.63 -2.54
C ARG A 54 3.81 -18.15 -2.44
N ALA A 55 3.62 -19.39 -2.03
CA ALA A 55 2.30 -19.97 -1.82
C ALA A 55 1.51 -19.20 -0.75
N ALA A 56 2.15 -18.86 0.37
CA ALA A 56 1.51 -18.09 1.43
C ALA A 56 1.05 -16.68 1.00
N LEU A 57 1.80 -16.05 0.09
CA LEU A 57 1.39 -14.77 -0.50
C LEU A 57 0.36 -14.92 -1.63
N ALA A 58 0.35 -16.03 -2.36
CA ALA A 58 -0.64 -16.30 -3.39
C ALA A 58 -2.06 -16.40 -2.81
N ASP A 59 -2.22 -16.87 -1.56
CA ASP A 59 -3.50 -16.87 -0.84
C ASP A 59 -4.09 -15.47 -0.59
N LEU A 60 -3.30 -14.41 -0.79
CA LEU A 60 -3.73 -13.01 -0.67
C LEU A 60 -4.21 -12.39 -2.00
N CYS A 61 -3.98 -13.08 -3.12
CA CYS A 61 -4.49 -12.65 -4.42
C CYS A 61 -6.02 -12.67 -4.41
N ARG A 62 -6.64 -11.74 -5.16
CA ARG A 62 -8.10 -11.78 -5.36
C ARG A 62 -8.45 -12.99 -6.23
N SER A 63 -9.63 -13.55 -5.98
CA SER A 63 -10.00 -14.92 -6.35
C SER A 63 -10.26 -15.14 -7.85
N ASP A 64 -10.06 -14.13 -8.68
CA ASP A 64 -10.56 -14.04 -10.05
C ASP A 64 -9.48 -13.99 -11.14
N ALA A 65 -8.18 -13.82 -10.84
CA ALA A 65 -7.12 -14.03 -11.83
C ALA A 65 -5.78 -14.53 -11.26
N VAL A 66 -5.11 -15.38 -12.06
CA VAL A 66 -3.86 -16.09 -11.72
C VAL A 66 -2.61 -15.18 -11.67
N ASP A 67 -2.77 -13.88 -11.93
CA ASP A 67 -1.68 -12.88 -11.93
C ASP A 67 -2.09 -11.59 -11.19
N ASP A 68 -3.07 -11.66 -10.29
CA ASP A 68 -3.48 -10.47 -9.55
C ASP A 68 -2.43 -10.07 -8.52
N GLY A 69 -2.21 -8.76 -8.41
CA GLY A 69 -1.49 -8.22 -7.28
C GLY A 69 -2.08 -8.70 -5.95
N PHE A 70 -1.32 -8.58 -4.87
CA PHE A 70 -1.78 -8.96 -3.55
C PHE A 70 -1.60 -7.80 -2.57
N SER A 71 -2.41 -7.78 -1.51
CA SER A 71 -2.29 -6.80 -0.42
C SER A 71 -2.12 -7.49 0.92
N LEU A 72 -1.18 -6.99 1.70
CA LEU A 72 -1.00 -7.29 3.11
C LEU A 72 -1.56 -6.13 3.93
N TYR A 73 -2.46 -6.45 4.86
CA TYR A 73 -2.97 -5.52 5.86
C TYR A 73 -2.31 -5.85 7.19
N VAL A 74 -1.48 -4.94 7.69
CA VAL A 74 -0.71 -5.13 8.91
C VAL A 74 -0.96 -4.00 9.90
N LYS A 75 -0.69 -4.26 11.18
CA LYS A 75 -0.78 -3.26 12.23
C LYS A 75 0.29 -2.19 12.03
N ALA A 76 -0.14 -0.94 11.99
CA ALA A 76 0.75 0.20 12.01
C ALA A 76 1.17 0.57 13.44
N ARG A 77 2.27 1.31 13.58
CA ARG A 77 2.76 1.82 14.87
C ARG A 77 1.95 3.01 15.39
N ALA A 78 1.60 3.93 14.50
CA ALA A 78 1.00 5.23 14.83
C ALA A 78 -0.21 5.59 13.94
N HIS A 79 -0.64 4.66 13.09
CA HIS A 79 -1.80 4.80 12.21
C HIS A 79 -2.78 3.67 12.50
N TYR A 80 -4.00 3.76 11.97
CA TYR A 80 -5.01 2.72 12.17
C TYR A 80 -4.57 1.38 11.55
N GLY A 81 -3.96 1.45 10.36
CA GLY A 81 -3.42 0.29 9.65
C GLY A 81 -2.29 0.70 8.71
N ALA A 82 -1.50 -0.29 8.29
CA ALA A 82 -0.52 -0.15 7.23
C ALA A 82 -0.79 -1.23 6.17
N ILE A 83 -0.61 -0.85 4.91
CA ILE A 83 -0.97 -1.68 3.76
C ILE A 83 0.25 -1.75 2.84
N LEU A 84 0.66 -2.96 2.48
CA LEU A 84 1.66 -3.21 1.44
C LEU A 84 1.02 -3.99 0.31
N THR A 85 1.16 -3.51 -0.90
CA THR A 85 0.62 -4.16 -2.08
C THR A 85 1.71 -4.30 -3.13
N ILE A 86 1.79 -5.46 -3.76
CA ILE A 86 2.52 -5.65 -5.01
C ILE A 86 1.48 -5.79 -6.10
N THR A 87 1.57 -4.98 -7.14
CA THR A 87 0.63 -4.99 -8.26
C THR A 87 0.99 -6.09 -9.25
N ARG A 88 0.05 -6.44 -10.13
CA ARG A 88 0.29 -7.40 -11.22
C ARG A 88 1.45 -6.99 -12.14
N GLU A 89 1.70 -5.68 -12.26
CA GLU A 89 2.80 -5.14 -13.07
C GLU A 89 4.14 -5.08 -12.31
N GLY A 90 4.18 -5.56 -11.06
CA GLY A 90 5.39 -5.55 -10.22
C GLY A 90 5.71 -4.19 -9.59
N ALA A 91 4.81 -3.21 -9.67
CA ALA A 91 4.89 -2.00 -8.87
C ALA A 91 4.51 -2.29 -7.41
N ALA A 92 4.82 -1.38 -6.49
CA ALA A 92 4.27 -1.44 -5.15
C ALA A 92 3.31 -0.29 -4.88
N VAL A 93 2.30 -0.55 -4.07
CA VAL A 93 1.44 0.47 -3.47
C VAL A 93 1.61 0.39 -1.95
N LEU A 94 2.06 1.49 -1.36
CA LEU A 94 2.25 1.61 0.09
C LEU A 94 1.14 2.47 0.65
N GLY A 95 0.52 2.04 1.75
CA GLY A 95 -0.59 2.78 2.33
C GLY A 95 -0.67 2.79 3.84
N LEU A 96 -1.35 3.80 4.35
CA LEU A 96 -1.64 4.02 5.75
C LEU A 96 -3.10 4.43 5.90
N SER A 97 -3.77 3.88 6.91
CA SER A 97 -5.16 4.20 7.21
C SER A 97 -5.24 5.19 8.37
N ILE A 98 -6.07 6.22 8.21
CA ILE A 98 -6.41 7.20 9.25
C ILE A 98 -7.81 6.85 9.76
N ASP A 99 -7.97 6.77 11.08
CA ASP A 99 -9.28 6.54 11.71
C ASP A 99 -10.19 7.76 11.49
N ASP A 100 -11.35 7.57 10.88
CA ASP A 100 -12.32 8.66 10.62
C ASP A 100 -13.77 8.25 10.93
N PRO A 101 -14.09 7.99 12.20
CA PRO A 101 -15.43 7.56 12.60
C PRO A 101 -16.56 8.53 12.24
N TYR A 102 -16.25 9.79 11.88
CA TYR A 102 -17.22 10.87 11.74
C TYR A 102 -17.15 11.65 10.43
N GLY A 103 -16.30 11.28 9.47
CA GLY A 103 -16.18 11.99 8.18
C GLY A 103 -15.64 13.41 8.34
N SER A 104 -14.64 13.59 9.22
CA SER A 104 -14.17 14.92 9.62
C SER A 104 -13.40 15.63 8.50
N PRO A 105 -13.68 16.92 8.21
CA PRO A 105 -12.87 17.72 7.29
C PRO A 105 -11.39 17.79 7.69
N GLN A 106 -11.08 17.61 8.97
CA GLN A 106 -9.71 17.57 9.47
C GLN A 106 -8.95 16.34 8.96
N VAL A 107 -9.61 15.17 8.89
CA VAL A 107 -8.99 13.94 8.35
C VAL A 107 -8.66 14.12 6.87
N GLN A 108 -9.49 14.83 6.11
CA GLN A 108 -9.19 15.12 4.70
C GLN A 108 -7.95 16.00 4.54
N ALA A 109 -7.73 16.97 5.44
CA ALA A 109 -6.52 17.77 5.45
C ALA A 109 -5.29 16.93 5.87
N GLU A 110 -5.45 16.06 6.87
CA GLU A 110 -4.42 15.13 7.32
C GLU A 110 -4.01 14.16 6.20
N ALA A 111 -4.98 13.57 5.50
CA ALA A 111 -4.75 12.69 4.36
C ALA A 111 -3.95 13.38 3.25
N ARG A 112 -4.23 14.66 2.95
CA ARG A 112 -3.43 15.45 1.99
C ARG A 112 -1.99 15.64 2.45
N SER A 113 -1.78 15.96 3.73
CA SER A 113 -0.45 16.09 4.30
C SER A 113 0.29 14.75 4.22
N LEU A 114 -0.37 13.67 4.61
CA LEU A 114 0.21 12.32 4.59
C LEU A 114 0.59 11.87 3.18
N ILE A 115 -0.22 12.17 2.16
CA ILE A 115 0.16 11.94 0.75
C ILE A 115 1.44 12.70 0.41
N ALA A 116 1.54 13.97 0.79
CA ALA A 116 2.73 14.78 0.48
C ALA A 116 3.98 14.22 1.16
N ASP A 117 3.88 13.85 2.44
CA ASP A 117 4.98 13.29 3.22
C ASP A 117 5.42 11.93 2.66
N LEU A 118 4.49 11.01 2.43
CA LEU A 118 4.80 9.70 1.85
C LEU A 118 5.38 9.82 0.43
N ARG A 119 4.88 10.75 -0.39
CA ARG A 119 5.44 10.94 -1.74
C ARG A 119 6.87 11.47 -1.69
N ALA A 120 7.16 12.40 -0.79
CA ALA A 120 8.51 12.90 -0.60
C ALA A 120 9.44 11.81 -0.06
N GLU A 121 8.98 11.06 0.95
CA GLU A 121 9.76 10.01 1.61
C GLU A 121 10.09 8.82 0.69
N PHE A 122 9.13 8.39 -0.12
CA PHE A 122 9.28 7.24 -1.01
C PHE A 122 9.53 7.61 -2.48
N LEU A 123 9.84 8.89 -2.75
CA LEU A 123 10.05 9.42 -4.10
C LEU A 123 8.92 9.04 -5.08
N SER A 124 7.69 9.01 -4.57
CA SER A 124 6.55 8.49 -5.32
C SER A 124 5.98 9.56 -6.26
N PRO A 125 5.75 9.23 -7.55
CA PRO A 125 5.19 10.16 -8.51
C PRO A 125 3.74 10.54 -8.19
N ALA A 126 2.97 9.66 -7.55
CA ALA A 126 1.54 9.85 -7.33
C ALA A 126 1.06 9.28 -6.00
N GLY A 127 0.05 9.93 -5.42
CA GLY A 127 -0.66 9.45 -4.25
C GLY A 127 -2.16 9.71 -4.35
N ARG A 128 -2.93 8.89 -3.66
CA ARG A 128 -4.39 8.97 -3.62
C ARG A 128 -4.92 8.67 -2.22
N ALA A 129 -6.10 9.18 -1.91
CA ALA A 129 -6.82 8.81 -0.70
C ALA A 129 -8.33 8.81 -0.90
N GLY A 130 -9.02 8.03 -0.08
CA GLY A 130 -10.47 7.93 -0.06
C GLY A 130 -10.97 7.14 1.16
N VAL A 131 -12.27 7.24 1.43
CA VAL A 131 -12.92 6.47 2.50
C VAL A 131 -13.04 5.01 2.06
N GLU A 132 -12.54 4.08 2.89
CA GLU A 132 -12.53 2.64 2.62
C GLU A 132 -11.98 2.33 1.21
N LEU A 133 -10.96 3.08 0.80
CA LEU A 133 -10.38 2.96 -0.53
C LEU A 133 -9.49 1.72 -0.56
N ALA A 134 -9.83 0.76 -1.42
CA ALA A 134 -8.98 -0.41 -1.60
C ALA A 134 -7.62 -0.02 -2.24
N PRO A 135 -6.52 -0.69 -1.85
CA PRO A 135 -5.26 -0.58 -2.58
C PRO A 135 -5.45 -1.08 -4.02
N ALA A 136 -4.81 -0.39 -4.97
CA ALA A 136 -4.82 -0.79 -6.37
C ALA A 136 -3.93 -2.02 -6.57
N HIS A 137 -4.46 -3.05 -7.24
CA HIS A 137 -3.69 -4.22 -7.66
C HIS A 137 -3.13 -4.08 -9.08
N SER A 138 -3.46 -2.98 -9.76
CA SER A 138 -3.02 -2.68 -11.12
C SER A 138 -2.91 -1.17 -11.38
N ARG A 139 -2.20 -0.79 -12.45
CA ARG A 139 -2.18 0.61 -12.91
C ARG A 139 -3.57 1.08 -13.32
N GLN A 140 -4.36 0.18 -13.90
CA GLN A 140 -5.74 0.47 -14.29
C GLN A 140 -6.61 0.81 -13.09
N GLU A 141 -6.54 0.02 -12.02
CA GLU A 141 -7.23 0.32 -10.75
C GLU A 141 -6.71 1.61 -10.08
N TRP A 142 -5.45 1.98 -10.30
CA TRP A 142 -4.90 3.23 -9.79
C TRP A 142 -5.58 4.45 -10.42
N GLU A 143 -5.83 4.39 -11.73
CA GLU A 143 -6.45 5.48 -12.49
C GLU A 143 -7.98 5.49 -12.36
N ASP A 144 -8.61 4.41 -11.89
CA ASP A 144 -10.04 4.43 -11.54
C ASP A 144 -10.29 5.40 -10.38
N ASP A 145 -11.28 6.29 -10.57
CA ASP A 145 -11.63 7.36 -9.64
C ASP A 145 -12.81 7.01 -8.72
N GLY A 146 -13.44 5.83 -8.85
CA GLY A 146 -14.72 5.51 -8.21
C GLY A 146 -14.86 5.82 -6.72
N LEU A 147 -13.79 5.61 -5.93
CA LEU A 147 -13.74 5.93 -4.48
C LEU A 147 -12.66 6.96 -4.13
N VAL A 148 -11.98 7.54 -5.12
CA VAL A 148 -10.86 8.46 -4.91
C VAL A 148 -11.41 9.85 -4.60
N GLN A 149 -11.03 10.39 -3.43
CA GLN A 149 -11.42 11.74 -2.99
C GLN A 149 -10.27 12.75 -3.13
N ILE A 150 -9.03 12.27 -3.03
CA ILE A 150 -7.83 13.08 -3.15
C ILE A 150 -6.90 12.38 -4.14
N ARG A 151 -6.43 13.12 -5.14
CA ARG A 151 -5.38 12.70 -6.08
C ARG A 151 -4.29 13.75 -6.11
N VAL A 152 -3.04 13.33 -6.01
CA VAL A 152 -1.87 14.22 -6.07
C VAL A 152 -0.80 13.59 -6.95
N GLY A 153 -0.31 14.33 -7.95
CA GLY A 153 0.65 13.81 -8.92
C GLY A 153 0.00 12.89 -9.95
N VAL A 154 0.83 12.32 -10.83
CA VAL A 154 0.40 11.46 -11.94
C VAL A 154 1.44 10.37 -12.18
N LEU A 155 1.01 9.17 -12.58
CA LEU A 155 1.94 8.12 -12.99
C LEU A 155 2.57 8.48 -14.34
N PRO A 156 3.90 8.35 -14.51
CA PRO A 156 4.54 8.60 -15.79
C PRO A 156 4.01 7.62 -16.84
N GLN A 157 3.68 8.10 -18.04
CA GLN A 157 3.27 7.23 -19.14
C GLN A 157 4.42 6.28 -19.48
N ASP A 158 4.11 5.00 -19.70
CA ASP A 158 5.14 4.05 -20.14
C ASP A 158 5.60 4.50 -21.53
N ALA A 159 6.92 4.71 -21.67
CA ALA A 159 7.50 5.04 -22.97
C ALA A 159 7.28 3.82 -23.89
N SER A 160 6.44 4.03 -24.91
CA SER A 160 6.11 3.02 -25.92
C SER A 160 7.32 2.64 -26.77
#